data_AF-A0A9J6CC83-F1
#
_entry.id   AF-A0A9J6CC83-F1
#
_cell.length_a   1.000
_cell.length_b   1.000
_cell.length_c   1.000
_cell.angle_alpha   90.00
_cell.angle_beta   90.00
_cell.angle_gamma   90.00
#
_symmetry.space_group_name_H-M   'P 1'
#
loop_
_entity.id
_entity.type
_entity.pdbx_description
1 polymer ?
#
loop_
_entity_poly.entity_id
_entity_poly.type
_entity_poly.pdbx_seq_one_letter_code
_entity_poly.pdbx_strand_id
1 'polypeptide(L)'
;MVTVLDPQMSQILNTGGDIEIIVASTNEDKIDSVREAFQDVFKKATVYGKKSTTSVESTIAIQPVGFESAELAAKERLNGLRTNESLVDKTMLSVENFLVEIYKNQWFDVGLLLLSDVRNNLTLKTFTQFTPVPLEIVKILESDTPLNYEKRSTGLQITIGSAMAKKLNVPHYEWHYKYTGITRYDIILNAAKTLASIYKRELQSKSSSNVSEEK
;
A
#
# COMPACT_ATOMS: atom_id res chain seq x y z
N MET A 1 -30.03 -16.46 -37.59
CA MET A 1 -30.77 -15.62 -36.63
C MET A 1 -29.74 -14.85 -35.83
N VAL A 2 -29.58 -13.56 -36.13
CA VAL A 2 -28.64 -12.67 -35.42
C VAL A 2 -29.44 -12.01 -34.31
N THR A 3 -29.21 -12.40 -33.07
CA THR A 3 -29.75 -11.70 -31.90
C THR A 3 -29.03 -10.37 -31.76
N VAL A 4 -29.69 -9.29 -32.17
CA VAL A 4 -29.23 -7.92 -31.92
C VAL A 4 -29.41 -7.66 -30.43
N LEU A 5 -28.30 -7.49 -29.72
CA LEU A 5 -28.29 -7.04 -28.32
C LEU A 5 -28.91 -5.64 -28.24
N ASP A 6 -29.81 -5.45 -27.29
CA ASP A 6 -30.42 -4.15 -26.97
C ASP A 6 -29.32 -3.12 -26.68
N PRO A 7 -29.29 -1.95 -27.36
CA PRO A 7 -28.33 -0.88 -27.11
C PRO A 7 -28.24 -0.47 -25.63
N GLN A 8 -29.33 -0.61 -24.86
CA GLN A 8 -29.35 -0.30 -23.43
C GLN A 8 -28.68 -1.37 -22.55
N MET A 9 -28.43 -2.58 -23.05
CA MET A 9 -27.62 -3.61 -22.37
C MET A 9 -26.11 -3.47 -22.61
N SER A 10 -25.69 -2.73 -23.64
CA SER A 10 -24.26 -2.47 -23.89
C SER A 10 -23.63 -1.53 -22.84
N GLN A 11 -24.45 -0.74 -22.15
CA GLN A 11 -23.99 0.17 -21.08
C GLN A 11 -23.78 -0.54 -19.73
N ILE A 12 -24.36 -1.72 -19.52
CA ILE A 12 -24.23 -2.49 -18.27
C ILE A 12 -22.98 -3.39 -18.28
N LEU A 13 -22.43 -3.69 -19.46
CA LEU A 13 -21.21 -4.49 -19.61
C LEU A 13 -19.90 -3.66 -19.53
N ASN A 14 -19.99 -2.32 -19.45
CA ASN A 14 -18.84 -1.40 -19.45
C ASN A 14 -18.64 -0.66 -18.10
N THR A 15 -19.16 -1.19 -17.00
CA THR A 15 -18.97 -0.63 -15.64
C THR A 15 -17.75 -1.16 -14.91
N GLY A 16 -17.00 -2.10 -15.50
CA GLY A 16 -15.63 -2.40 -15.05
C GLY A 16 -14.71 -1.29 -15.56
N GLY A 17 -14.00 -0.60 -14.67
CA GLY A 17 -12.93 0.30 -15.10
C GLY A 17 -11.92 -0.45 -15.98
N ASP A 18 -11.25 0.26 -16.89
CA ASP A 18 -10.17 -0.28 -17.74
C ASP A 18 -9.06 -0.95 -16.91
N ILE A 19 -8.98 -0.62 -15.61
CA ILE A 19 -8.08 -1.23 -14.67
C ILE A 19 -8.76 -1.56 -13.33
N GLU A 20 -8.44 -2.73 -12.78
CA GLU A 20 -8.90 -3.20 -11.47
C GLU A 20 -7.69 -3.34 -10.52
N ILE A 21 -7.75 -2.70 -9.35
CA ILE A 21 -6.69 -2.75 -8.33
C ILE A 21 -7.29 -3.22 -7.01
N ILE A 22 -6.70 -4.27 -6.44
CA ILE A 22 -7.08 -4.77 -5.12
C ILE A 22 -6.08 -4.25 -4.09
N VAL A 23 -6.56 -3.43 -3.15
CA VAL A 23 -5.75 -2.96 -2.03
C VAL A 23 -5.78 -4.03 -0.93
N ALA A 24 -4.62 -4.48 -0.49
CA ALA A 24 -4.49 -5.48 0.58
C ALA A 24 -4.71 -4.83 1.95
N SER A 25 -5.90 -4.29 2.18
CA SER A 25 -6.30 -3.66 3.44
C SER A 25 -7.82 -3.59 3.55
N THR A 26 -8.29 -3.36 4.77
CA THR A 26 -9.67 -2.97 5.10
C THR A 26 -9.73 -1.58 5.73
N ASN A 27 -8.62 -0.83 5.72
CA ASN A 27 -8.57 0.52 6.25
C ASN A 27 -8.91 1.53 5.15
N GLU A 28 -9.96 2.30 5.34
CA GLU A 28 -10.48 3.22 4.31
C GLU A 28 -9.47 4.30 3.94
N ASP A 29 -8.69 4.89 4.86
CA ASP A 29 -7.67 5.89 4.49
C ASP A 29 -6.70 5.36 3.42
N LYS A 30 -6.28 4.09 3.54
CA LYS A 30 -5.43 3.42 2.55
C LYS A 30 -6.16 3.14 1.25
N ILE A 31 -7.40 2.68 1.32
CA ILE A 31 -8.17 2.28 0.14
C ILE A 31 -8.59 3.51 -0.65
N ASP A 32 -9.12 4.53 0.02
CA ASP A 32 -9.64 5.76 -0.57
C ASP A 32 -8.53 6.59 -1.20
N SER A 33 -7.36 6.70 -0.56
CA SER A 33 -6.22 7.43 -1.13
C SER A 33 -5.68 6.76 -2.39
N VAL A 34 -5.61 5.42 -2.40
CA VAL A 34 -5.25 4.66 -3.60
C VAL A 34 -6.33 4.76 -4.66
N ARG A 35 -7.61 4.68 -4.28
CA ARG A 35 -8.73 4.81 -5.22
C ARG A 35 -8.71 6.15 -5.92
N GLU A 36 -8.60 7.24 -5.17
CA GLU A 36 -8.54 8.59 -5.74
C GLU A 36 -7.32 8.72 -6.67
N ALA A 37 -6.13 8.27 -6.25
CA ALA A 37 -4.92 8.33 -7.08
C ALA A 37 -5.08 7.61 -8.43
N PHE A 38 -5.59 6.38 -8.41
CA PHE A 38 -5.75 5.59 -9.61
C PHE A 38 -6.89 6.09 -10.49
N GLN A 39 -7.98 6.58 -9.90
CA GLN A 39 -9.07 7.20 -10.66
C GLN A 39 -8.62 8.52 -11.28
N ASP A 40 -7.76 9.30 -10.63
CA ASP A 40 -7.20 10.51 -11.25
C ASP A 40 -6.31 10.16 -12.45
N VAL A 41 -5.43 9.16 -12.33
CA VAL A 41 -4.47 8.82 -13.39
C VAL A 41 -5.10 8.02 -14.55
N PHE A 42 -5.97 7.06 -14.26
CA PHE A 42 -6.59 6.18 -15.25
C PHE A 42 -7.98 6.61 -15.69
N LYS A 43 -8.65 7.53 -14.95
CA LYS A 43 -10.03 8.00 -15.14
C LYS A 43 -11.10 6.92 -14.94
N LYS A 44 -10.87 5.69 -15.39
CA LYS A 44 -11.73 4.51 -15.21
C LYS A 44 -11.01 3.41 -14.44
N ALA A 45 -10.70 3.66 -13.17
CA ALA A 45 -10.12 2.64 -12.29
C ALA A 45 -11.15 2.14 -11.27
N THR A 46 -11.25 0.82 -11.15
CA THR A 46 -11.96 0.16 -10.06
C THR A 46 -10.97 -0.21 -8.96
N VAL A 47 -11.13 0.35 -7.77
CA VAL A 47 -10.25 0.10 -6.62
C VAL A 47 -11.07 -0.25 -5.39
N TYR A 48 -10.74 -1.37 -4.76
CA TYR A 48 -11.38 -1.81 -3.52
C TYR A 48 -10.42 -2.57 -2.60
N GLY A 49 -10.73 -2.56 -1.31
CA GLY A 49 -9.96 -3.27 -0.29
C GLY A 49 -10.36 -4.74 -0.17
N LYS A 50 -9.38 -5.59 0.13
CA LYS A 50 -9.62 -6.97 0.57
C LYS A 50 -8.71 -7.31 1.73
N LYS A 51 -9.29 -7.94 2.75
CA LYS A 51 -8.54 -8.44 3.90
C LYS A 51 -7.60 -9.56 3.43
N SER A 52 -6.31 -9.39 3.68
CA SER A 52 -5.34 -10.45 3.46
C SER A 52 -5.50 -11.55 4.50
N THR A 53 -5.32 -12.81 4.09
CA THR A 53 -5.36 -13.97 4.99
C THR A 53 -4.11 -14.10 5.86
N THR A 54 -3.12 -13.23 5.67
CA THR A 54 -1.90 -13.14 6.48
C THR A 54 -2.23 -12.68 7.90
N SER A 55 -2.71 -13.57 8.76
CA SER A 55 -3.03 -13.24 10.15
C SER A 55 -2.70 -14.32 11.19
N VAL A 56 -1.98 -15.39 10.84
CA VAL A 56 -1.65 -16.43 11.83
C VAL A 56 -0.14 -16.63 12.04
N GLU A 57 0.71 -16.41 11.03
CA GLU A 57 2.16 -16.69 11.12
C GLU A 57 3.07 -15.62 10.46
N SER A 58 2.64 -14.35 10.39
CA SER A 58 3.52 -13.32 9.80
C SER A 58 4.86 -13.28 10.54
N THR A 59 5.96 -13.38 9.81
CA THR A 59 7.31 -13.34 10.39
C THR A 59 7.76 -11.92 10.76
N ILE A 60 6.91 -10.93 10.45
CA ILE A 60 7.22 -9.51 10.60
C ILE A 60 6.61 -8.93 11.86
N ALA A 61 7.39 -8.07 12.52
CA ALA A 61 6.96 -7.29 13.65
C ALA A 61 5.73 -6.43 13.32
N ILE A 62 4.90 -6.19 14.33
CA ILE A 62 3.73 -5.31 14.22
C ILE A 62 4.12 -3.92 13.70
N GLN A 63 5.26 -3.40 14.14
CA GLN A 63 5.89 -2.20 13.59
C GLN A 63 7.18 -2.60 12.87
N PRO A 64 7.14 -2.78 11.53
CA PRO A 64 8.36 -3.03 10.77
C PRO A 64 9.36 -1.89 10.97
N VAL A 65 10.64 -2.26 11.06
CA VAL A 65 11.78 -1.34 11.11
C VAL A 65 12.70 -1.65 9.93
N GLY A 66 13.03 -0.61 9.16
CA GLY A 66 13.85 -0.69 7.96
C GLY A 66 13.08 -1.07 6.70
N PHE A 67 13.68 -0.73 5.56
CA PHE A 67 13.09 -0.95 4.23
C PHE A 67 12.83 -2.42 3.92
N GLU A 68 13.74 -3.32 4.32
CA GLU A 68 13.65 -4.76 4.04
C GLU A 68 12.45 -5.39 4.75
N SER A 69 12.31 -5.11 6.06
CA SER A 69 11.17 -5.57 6.86
C SER A 69 9.84 -5.06 6.29
N ALA A 70 9.79 -3.81 5.83
CA ALA A 70 8.62 -3.22 5.19
C ALA A 70 8.26 -3.93 3.87
N GLU A 71 9.25 -4.19 3.03
CA GLU A 71 9.05 -4.89 1.75
C GLU A 71 8.60 -6.33 1.96
N LEU A 72 9.18 -7.02 2.94
CA LEU A 72 8.75 -8.38 3.30
C LEU A 72 7.33 -8.37 3.85
N ALA A 73 6.95 -7.43 4.71
CA ALA A 73 5.57 -7.28 5.19
C ALA A 73 4.58 -7.07 4.04
N ALA A 74 4.94 -6.21 3.10
CA ALA A 74 4.11 -5.91 1.93
C ALA A 74 3.92 -7.17 1.07
N LYS A 75 5.00 -7.91 0.81
CA LYS A 75 4.97 -9.16 0.05
C LYS A 75 4.14 -10.24 0.75
N GLU A 76 4.33 -10.45 2.06
CA GLU A 76 3.52 -11.39 2.84
C GLU A 76 2.04 -11.05 2.74
N ARG A 77 1.68 -9.75 2.77
CA ARG A 77 0.29 -9.32 2.67
C ARG A 77 -0.30 -9.55 1.27
N LEU A 78 0.45 -9.27 0.21
CA LEU A 78 0.04 -9.57 -1.17
C LEU A 78 -0.11 -11.08 -1.38
N ASN A 79 0.84 -11.89 -0.91
CA ASN A 79 0.79 -13.34 -1.02
C ASN A 79 -0.42 -13.92 -0.30
N GLY A 80 -0.79 -13.38 0.87
CA GLY A 80 -2.01 -13.78 1.58
C GLY A 80 -3.32 -13.44 0.88
N LEU A 81 -3.32 -12.56 -0.14
CA LEU A 81 -4.48 -12.41 -1.04
C LEU A 81 -4.44 -13.45 -2.17
N ARG A 82 -3.25 -13.78 -2.68
CA ARG A 82 -3.07 -14.74 -3.78
C ARG A 82 -3.38 -16.19 -3.40
N THR A 83 -3.52 -16.50 -2.11
CA THR A 83 -4.06 -17.79 -1.66
C THR A 83 -5.51 -18.01 -2.08
N ASN A 84 -6.24 -16.93 -2.42
CA ASN A 84 -7.54 -17.02 -3.06
C ASN A 84 -7.35 -17.14 -4.58
N GLU A 85 -7.70 -18.30 -5.15
CA GLU A 85 -7.54 -18.60 -6.57
C GLU A 85 -8.18 -17.54 -7.49
N SER A 86 -9.32 -16.95 -7.10
CA SER A 86 -9.99 -15.90 -7.89
C SER A 86 -9.19 -14.60 -8.01
N LEU A 87 -8.12 -14.45 -7.23
CA LEU A 87 -7.28 -13.26 -7.19
C LEU A 87 -5.87 -13.51 -7.74
N VAL A 88 -5.52 -14.73 -8.11
CA VAL A 88 -4.13 -15.13 -8.38
C VAL A 88 -3.46 -14.27 -9.46
N ASP A 89 -4.23 -13.80 -10.45
CA ASP A 89 -3.78 -13.02 -11.61
C ASP A 89 -4.10 -11.52 -11.50
N LYS A 90 -4.70 -11.08 -10.39
CA LYS A 90 -5.14 -9.70 -10.19
C LYS A 90 -3.97 -8.78 -9.85
N THR A 91 -4.11 -7.52 -10.27
CA THR A 91 -3.22 -6.44 -9.85
C THR A 91 -3.55 -6.07 -8.42
N MET A 92 -2.53 -6.12 -7.56
CA MET A 92 -2.70 -5.88 -6.13
C MET A 92 -1.74 -4.80 -5.65
N LEU A 93 -2.14 -4.08 -4.61
CA LEU A 93 -1.34 -3.04 -3.98
C LEU A 93 -1.35 -3.22 -2.46
N SER A 94 -0.18 -3.22 -1.82
CA SER A 94 -0.07 -3.10 -0.36
C SER A 94 0.48 -1.73 0.03
N VAL A 95 0.01 -1.24 1.18
CA VAL A 95 0.51 -0.03 1.84
C VAL A 95 1.01 -0.41 3.23
N GLU A 96 2.32 -0.35 3.47
CA GLU A 96 2.95 -0.70 4.74
C GLU A 96 3.66 0.49 5.38
N ASN A 97 3.30 0.83 6.61
CA ASN A 97 4.04 1.82 7.38
C ASN A 97 5.21 1.13 8.11
N PHE A 98 6.37 1.76 8.10
CA PHE A 98 7.56 1.31 8.81
C PHE A 98 8.34 2.49 9.39
N LEU A 99 9.19 2.19 10.38
CA LEU A 99 10.13 3.14 10.95
C LEU A 99 11.51 2.97 10.31
N VAL A 100 12.22 4.07 10.11
CA VAL A 100 13.60 4.04 9.62
C VAL A 100 14.44 5.15 10.24
N GLU A 101 15.67 4.81 10.60
CA GLU A 101 16.71 5.76 10.98
C GLU A 101 17.52 6.13 9.73
N ILE A 102 17.55 7.41 9.36
CA ILE A 102 18.29 7.88 8.17
C ILE A 102 19.62 8.51 8.57
N TYR A 103 19.61 9.25 9.68
CA TYR A 103 20.80 9.78 10.30
C TYR A 103 20.82 9.36 11.76
N LYS A 104 21.99 9.42 12.40
CA LYS A 104 22.12 9.07 13.82
C LYS A 104 21.08 9.80 14.67
N ASN A 105 20.26 9.02 15.36
CA ASN A 105 19.14 9.44 16.19
C ASN A 105 18.02 10.21 15.47
N GLN A 106 17.94 10.15 14.13
CA GLN A 106 16.90 10.79 13.34
C GLN A 106 16.05 9.74 12.64
N TRP A 107 14.84 9.58 13.18
CA TRP A 107 13.89 8.57 12.79
C TRP A 107 12.74 9.16 11.99
N PHE A 108 12.17 8.33 11.11
CA PHE A 108 11.07 8.71 10.24
C PHE A 108 10.04 7.59 10.16
N ASP A 109 8.76 7.95 10.15
CA ASP A 109 7.66 7.10 9.69
C ASP A 109 7.53 7.27 8.18
N VAL A 110 7.48 6.13 7.48
CA VAL A 110 7.42 6.06 6.02
C VAL A 110 6.43 4.97 5.62
N GLY A 111 5.60 5.23 4.61
CA GLY A 111 4.75 4.25 3.96
C GLY A 111 5.41 3.70 2.70
N LEU A 112 5.57 2.38 2.60
CA LEU A 112 5.87 1.66 1.36
C LEU A 112 4.57 1.34 0.63
N LEU A 113 4.47 1.75 -0.63
CA LEU A 113 3.43 1.29 -1.54
C LEU A 113 4.06 0.28 -2.50
N LEU A 114 3.58 -0.96 -2.48
CA LEU A 114 4.05 -2.05 -3.34
C LEU A 114 2.91 -2.54 -4.24
N LEU A 115 3.05 -2.35 -5.55
CA LEU A 115 2.13 -2.86 -6.56
C LEU A 115 2.72 -4.10 -7.22
N SER A 116 1.88 -5.14 -7.37
CA SER A 116 2.20 -6.38 -8.06
C SER A 116 1.14 -6.69 -9.11
N ASP A 117 1.57 -6.71 -10.37
CA ASP A 117 0.78 -7.14 -11.52
C ASP A 117 1.50 -8.31 -12.19
N VAL A 118 1.06 -9.52 -11.87
CA VAL A 118 1.68 -10.75 -12.37
C VAL A 118 1.43 -10.97 -13.86
N ARG A 119 0.31 -10.49 -14.41
CA ARG A 119 -0.02 -10.65 -15.84
C ARG A 119 0.94 -9.86 -16.71
N ASN A 120 1.30 -8.66 -16.28
CA ASN A 120 2.28 -7.81 -16.98
C ASN A 120 3.72 -8.02 -16.52
N ASN A 121 3.97 -8.92 -15.56
CA ASN A 121 5.26 -9.14 -14.89
C ASN A 121 5.85 -7.84 -14.34
N LEU A 122 5.04 -7.07 -13.60
CA LEU A 122 5.43 -5.79 -13.01
C LEU A 122 5.36 -5.87 -11.49
N THR A 123 6.46 -5.44 -10.85
CA THR A 123 6.50 -5.15 -9.42
C THR A 123 7.06 -3.75 -9.26
N LEU A 124 6.21 -2.82 -8.81
CA LEU A 124 6.56 -1.41 -8.66
C LEU A 124 6.47 -1.02 -7.19
N LYS A 125 7.42 -0.22 -6.73
CA LYS A 125 7.39 0.31 -5.37
C LYS A 125 7.70 1.79 -5.33
N THR A 126 7.08 2.48 -4.39
CA THR A 126 7.39 3.87 -4.05
C THR A 126 7.16 4.10 -2.56
N PHE A 127 7.57 5.26 -2.07
CA PHE A 127 7.48 5.63 -0.67
C PHE A 127 6.66 6.90 -0.51
N THR A 128 5.97 7.01 0.62
CA THR A 128 5.42 8.30 1.04
C THR A 128 6.55 9.27 1.39
N GLN A 129 6.20 10.54 1.51
CA GLN A 129 7.07 11.49 2.19
C GLN A 129 7.41 11.00 3.59
N PHE A 130 8.61 11.36 4.07
CA PHE A 130 9.10 10.93 5.35
C PHE A 130 8.54 11.85 6.43
N THR A 131 7.92 11.27 7.46
CA THR A 131 7.42 12.03 8.61
C THR A 131 8.42 11.91 9.75
N PRO A 132 9.10 12.99 10.16
CA PRO A 132 10.05 12.93 11.27
C PRO A 132 9.39 12.41 12.54
N VAL A 133 10.07 11.54 13.28
CA VAL A 133 9.58 10.96 14.53
C VAL A 133 10.51 11.40 15.67
N PRO A 134 9.98 11.92 16.79
CA PRO A 134 10.80 12.26 17.94
C PRO A 134 11.54 11.05 18.51
N LEU A 135 12.85 11.19 18.74
CA LEU A 135 13.71 10.12 19.24
C LEU A 135 13.20 9.51 20.55
N GLU A 136 12.67 10.35 21.44
CA GLU A 136 12.13 9.89 22.72
C GLU A 136 10.98 8.89 22.54
N ILE A 137 10.19 9.01 21.48
CA ILE A 137 9.12 8.06 21.19
C ILE A 137 9.67 6.73 20.72
N VAL A 138 10.70 6.76 19.86
CA VAL A 138 11.36 5.53 19.40
C VAL A 138 12.00 4.79 20.57
N LYS A 139 12.68 5.51 21.47
CA LYS A 139 13.26 4.92 22.69
C LYS A 139 12.22 4.28 23.61
N ILE A 140 11.04 4.88 23.73
CA ILE A 140 9.92 4.28 24.47
C ILE A 140 9.50 2.97 23.80
N LEU A 141 9.31 2.97 22.48
CA LEU A 141 8.93 1.76 21.73
C LEU A 141 9.98 0.64 21.84
N GLU A 142 11.26 0.99 21.78
CA GLU A 142 12.38 0.03 21.95
C GLU A 142 12.41 -0.57 23.35
N SER A 143 12.19 0.26 24.38
CA SER A 143 12.13 -0.15 25.78
C SER A 143 10.91 -1.01 26.09
N ASP A 144 9.77 -0.68 25.48
CA ASP A 144 8.50 -1.42 25.67
C ASP A 144 8.48 -2.73 24.89
N THR A 145 9.33 -2.90 23.88
CA THR A 145 9.47 -4.16 23.14
C THR A 145 10.30 -5.14 23.96
N PRO A 146 9.77 -6.32 24.35
CA PRO A 146 10.52 -7.32 25.11
C PRO A 146 11.76 -7.85 24.37
N LEU A 147 12.84 -8.15 25.10
CA LEU A 147 14.05 -8.72 24.51
C LEU A 147 13.81 -10.08 23.84
N ASN A 148 12.85 -10.86 24.36
CA ASN A 148 12.42 -12.14 23.83
C ASN A 148 11.26 -12.04 22.84
N TYR A 149 10.94 -10.85 22.34
CA TYR A 149 9.95 -10.69 21.28
C TYR A 149 10.42 -11.43 20.01
N GLU A 150 9.66 -12.44 19.60
CA GLU A 150 10.01 -13.35 18.50
C GLU A 150 10.41 -12.61 17.21
N LYS A 151 9.74 -11.49 16.92
CA LYS A 151 9.91 -10.74 15.67
C LYS A 151 10.82 -9.53 15.83
N ARG A 152 11.65 -9.48 16.88
CA ARG A 152 12.52 -8.33 17.18
C ARG A 152 13.53 -8.03 16.06
N SER A 153 13.93 -9.04 15.29
CA SER A 153 14.82 -8.86 14.13
C SER A 153 14.20 -8.04 13.00
N THR A 154 12.87 -7.97 12.93
CA THR A 154 12.13 -7.26 11.86
C THR A 154 11.45 -5.98 12.35
N GLY A 155 11.47 -5.71 13.66
CA GLY A 155 11.03 -4.43 14.22
C GLY A 155 10.50 -4.50 15.65
N LEU A 156 9.50 -3.66 15.93
CA LEU A 156 9.00 -3.38 17.28
C LEU A 156 7.58 -3.95 17.49
N GLN A 157 7.23 -4.20 18.75
CA GLN A 157 5.92 -4.78 19.10
C GLN A 157 4.79 -3.74 19.03
N ILE A 158 5.10 -2.47 19.27
CA ILE A 158 4.12 -1.39 19.32
C ILE A 158 4.31 -0.48 18.10
N THR A 159 3.20 -0.07 17.49
CA THR A 159 3.25 0.84 16.34
C THR A 159 3.57 2.26 16.74
N ILE A 160 4.26 2.98 15.86
CA ILE A 160 4.53 4.40 16.04
C ILE A 160 3.23 5.20 16.12
N GLY A 161 2.23 4.83 15.32
CA GLY A 161 0.92 5.48 15.34
C GLY A 161 0.25 5.41 16.71
N SER A 162 0.31 4.26 17.39
CA SER A 162 -0.25 4.11 18.74
C SER A 162 0.51 4.94 19.78
N ALA A 163 1.84 4.97 19.71
CA ALA A 163 2.66 5.76 20.64
C ALA A 163 2.49 7.27 20.43
N MET A 164 2.48 7.73 19.17
CA MET A 164 2.26 9.13 18.82
C MET A 164 0.86 9.59 19.20
N ALA A 165 -0.16 8.78 18.94
CA ALA A 165 -1.54 9.04 19.36
C ALA A 165 -1.67 9.21 20.87
N LYS A 166 -1.04 8.33 21.65
CA LYS A 166 -0.99 8.44 23.11
C LYS A 166 -0.30 9.74 23.55
N LYS A 167 0.84 10.10 22.95
CA LYS A 167 1.57 11.33 23.27
C LYS A 167 0.77 12.60 22.92
N LEU A 168 0.08 12.60 21.79
CA LEU A 168 -0.65 13.77 21.27
C LEU A 168 -2.09 13.84 21.78
N ASN A 169 -2.55 12.83 22.51
CA ASN A 169 -3.92 12.68 23.00
C ASN A 169 -4.96 12.80 21.88
N VAL A 170 -4.75 12.04 20.79
CA VAL A 170 -5.64 11.97 19.62
C VAL A 170 -5.83 10.50 19.20
N PRO A 171 -6.85 10.17 18.40
CA PRO A 171 -6.97 8.86 17.77
C PRO A 171 -5.75 8.50 16.89
N HIS A 172 -5.48 7.21 16.73
CA HIS A 172 -4.33 6.69 15.99
C HIS A 172 -4.30 7.03 14.49
N TYR A 173 -5.40 7.49 13.90
CA TYR A 173 -5.44 7.94 12.51
C TYR A 173 -5.19 9.46 12.37
N GLU A 174 -5.27 10.22 13.46
CA GLU A 174 -5.12 11.69 13.45
C GLU A 174 -3.71 12.16 13.80
N TRP A 175 -2.83 11.28 14.29
CA TRP A 175 -1.53 11.72 14.80
C TRP A 175 -0.68 12.43 13.73
N HIS A 176 -0.72 11.99 12.46
CA HIS A 176 -0.05 12.67 11.36
C HIS A 176 -0.52 14.12 11.25
N TYR A 177 -1.84 14.34 11.15
CA TYR A 177 -2.40 15.69 11.03
C TYR A 177 -2.09 16.53 12.26
N LYS A 178 -2.25 15.98 13.46
CA LYS A 178 -1.97 16.70 14.70
C LYS A 178 -0.51 17.12 14.83
N TYR A 179 0.41 16.32 14.27
CA TYR A 179 1.85 16.53 14.39
C TYR A 179 2.44 17.37 13.24
N THR A 180 1.96 17.19 12.01
CA THR A 180 2.54 17.82 10.81
C THR A 180 1.59 18.75 10.06
N GLY A 181 0.29 18.73 10.38
CA GLY A 181 -0.76 19.43 9.62
C GLY A 181 -1.19 18.70 8.34
N ILE A 182 -0.60 17.55 8.01
CA ILE A 182 -0.93 16.77 6.81
C ILE A 182 -1.62 15.47 7.24
N THR A 183 -2.74 15.13 6.60
CA THR A 183 -3.46 13.91 6.92
C THR A 183 -2.71 12.68 6.43
N ARG A 184 -2.95 11.53 7.08
CA ARG A 184 -2.44 10.25 6.59
C ARG A 184 -2.93 9.95 5.18
N TYR A 185 -4.17 10.32 4.89
CA TYR A 185 -4.79 10.21 3.57
C TYR A 185 -3.95 10.92 2.50
N ASP A 186 -3.62 12.20 2.69
CA ASP A 186 -2.85 13.00 1.73
C ASP A 186 -1.43 12.44 1.52
N ILE A 187 -0.80 11.98 2.61
CA ILE A 187 0.53 11.35 2.57
C ILE A 187 0.52 10.12 1.65
N ILE A 188 -0.50 9.27 1.75
CA ILE A 188 -0.63 8.06 0.91
C ILE A 188 -1.06 8.46 -0.51
N LEU A 189 -1.98 9.41 -0.66
CA LEU A 189 -2.50 9.86 -1.95
C LEU A 189 -1.38 10.33 -2.89
N ASN A 190 -0.45 11.14 -2.38
CA ASN A 190 0.67 11.66 -3.17
C ASN A 190 1.61 10.54 -3.66
N ALA A 191 1.91 9.57 -2.80
CA ALA A 191 2.70 8.40 -3.19
C ALA A 191 1.94 7.51 -4.19
N ALA A 192 0.64 7.32 -3.97
CA ALA A 192 -0.21 6.52 -4.84
C ALA A 192 -0.35 7.14 -6.23
N LYS A 193 -0.44 8.48 -6.35
CA LYS A 193 -0.44 9.20 -7.65
C LYS A 193 0.87 8.98 -8.40
N THR A 194 1.99 8.99 -7.69
CA THR A 194 3.31 8.68 -8.25
C THR A 194 3.35 7.24 -8.78
N LEU A 195 2.91 6.28 -7.97
CA LEU A 195 2.88 4.86 -8.33
C LEU A 195 1.96 4.59 -9.52
N ALA A 196 0.75 5.14 -9.51
CA ALA A 196 -0.23 4.99 -10.59
C ALA A 196 0.29 5.57 -11.91
N SER A 197 0.96 6.74 -11.87
CA SER A 197 1.54 7.37 -13.05
C SER A 197 2.68 6.54 -13.64
N ILE A 198 3.58 6.03 -12.80
CA ILE A 198 4.65 5.12 -13.22
C ILE A 198 4.03 3.86 -13.85
N TYR A 199 3.05 3.24 -13.18
CA TYR A 199 2.41 2.02 -13.65
C TYR A 199 1.73 2.22 -15.01
N LYS A 200 0.99 3.31 -15.20
CA LYS A 200 0.38 3.65 -16.50
C LYS A 200 1.43 3.73 -17.61
N ARG A 201 2.56 4.38 -17.34
CA ARG A 201 3.67 4.50 -18.30
C ARG A 201 4.28 3.14 -18.64
N GLU A 202 4.49 2.28 -17.64
CA GLU A 202 5.03 0.92 -17.87
C GLU A 202 4.09 0.06 -18.74
N LEU A 203 2.77 0.15 -18.51
CA LEU A 203 1.77 -0.54 -19.33
C LEU A 203 1.78 -0.05 -20.78
N GLN A 204 1.87 1.27 -20.99
CA GLN A 204 1.94 1.86 -22.33
C GLN A 204 3.21 1.45 -23.08
N SER A 205 4.35 1.44 -22.40
CA SER A 205 5.64 1.01 -22.97
C SER A 205 5.55 -0.42 -23.51
N LYS A 206 5.03 -1.36 -22.71
CA LYS A 206 4.84 -2.76 -23.12
C LYS A 206 3.89 -2.93 -24.30
N SER A 207 2.78 -2.18 -24.32
CA SER A 207 1.85 -2.23 -25.45
C SER A 207 2.49 -1.75 -26.76
N SER A 208 3.45 -0.83 -26.69
CA SER A 208 4.15 -0.29 -27.86
C SER A 208 5.22 -1.25 -28.39
N SER A 209 5.91 -1.98 -27.50
CA SER A 209 6.89 -3.01 -27.85
C SER A 209 6.26 -4.21 -28.56
N ASN A 210 5.09 -4.68 -28.11
CA ASN A 210 4.42 -5.83 -28.73
C ASN A 210 3.97 -5.53 -30.17
N VAL A 211 3.58 -4.28 -30.47
CA VAL A 211 3.17 -3.87 -31.83
C VAL A 211 4.36 -3.78 -32.79
N SER A 212 5.58 -3.57 -32.29
CA SER A 212 6.80 -3.56 -33.11
C SER A 212 7.38 -4.95 -33.41
N GLU A 213 7.08 -5.96 -32.60
CA GLU A 213 7.53 -7.35 -32.84
C GLU A 213 6.61 -8.11 -33.82
N GLU A 214 5.38 -7.65 -34.02
CA GLU A 214 4.40 -8.23 -34.96
C GLU A 214 4.47 -7.64 -36.39
N LYS A 215 5.44 -6.76 -36.68
CA LYS A 215 5.69 -6.17 -38.01
C LYS A 215 7.03 -6.59 -38.58
#